data_AF-A0AA96DK45-F1
#
_entry.id   AF-A0AA96DK45-F1
#
_cell.length_a   1.000
_cell.length_b   1.000
_cell.length_c   1.000
_cell.angle_alpha   90.00
_cell.angle_beta   90.00
_cell.angle_gamma   90.00
#
_symmetry.space_group_name_H-M   'P 1'
#
loop_
_entity.id
_entity.type
_entity.pdbx_description
1 polymer ?
#
loop_
_entity_poly.entity_id
_entity_poly.type
_entity_poly.pdbx_seq_one_letter_code
_entity_poly.pdbx_strand_id
1 'polypeptide(L)'
;MNEIEILQRSIRDFFSSKMLKLALIPLFITMLILYILFFGVASVGIESLKTVAETSQAGGEVVIDENAPFYFVWLTYFIVFLFKYSITSWIAGFLFYSVGAIFVFHLSIVLTLVIIGFLTPFVVKYLNETSYKNLNLKPYGTILGAFWVFLKAFFMMILLYILFIPLYFIPLINFIALYLPLYYFFHKMLNYDVSSTILSKEEYEKIYSKSSSAFRVRTLLLYFISTIPFVTLFVSIFYIIFLSHAYFIELEKLQKIENKDIKEDI
;
A
#
# COMPACT_ATOMS: atom_id res chain seq x y z
N MET A 1 -4.59 -5.07 27.83
CA MET A 1 -3.44 -4.27 27.39
C MET A 1 -3.93 -2.94 26.87
N ASN A 2 -3.25 -1.85 27.19
CA ASN A 2 -3.52 -0.53 26.58
C ASN A 2 -2.78 -0.39 25.23
N GLU A 3 -3.05 0.67 24.46
CA GLU A 3 -2.42 0.87 23.13
C GLU A 3 -0.89 1.02 23.20
N ILE A 4 -0.36 1.59 24.28
CA ILE A 4 1.09 1.79 24.48
C ILE A 4 1.79 0.45 24.67
N GLU A 5 1.20 -0.45 25.45
CA GLU A 5 1.71 -1.80 25.66
C GLU A 5 1.70 -2.62 24.36
N ILE A 6 0.65 -2.47 23.53
CA ILE A 6 0.61 -3.09 22.20
C ILE A 6 1.77 -2.57 21.35
N LEU A 7 1.97 -1.25 21.31
CA LEU A 7 3.05 -0.62 20.55
C LEU A 7 4.43 -1.09 21.01
N GLN A 8 4.72 -1.04 22.31
CA GLN A 8 6.00 -1.46 22.87
C GLN A 8 6.30 -2.93 22.58
N ARG A 9 5.30 -3.80 22.74
CA ARG A 9 5.44 -5.22 22.40
C ARG A 9 5.71 -5.42 20.91
N SER A 10 4.98 -4.70 20.06
CA SER A 10 5.15 -4.77 18.60
C SER A 10 6.54 -4.34 18.15
N ILE A 11 7.08 -3.28 18.77
CA ILE A 11 8.44 -2.82 18.51
C ILE A 11 9.44 -3.90 18.89
N ARG A 12 9.32 -4.47 20.10
CA ARG A 12 10.21 -5.55 20.56
C ARG A 12 10.16 -6.77 19.65
N ASP A 13 8.97 -7.19 19.25
CA ASP A 13 8.78 -8.37 18.40
C ASP A 13 9.28 -8.10 16.97
N PHE A 14 9.14 -6.88 16.45
CA PHE A 14 9.71 -6.44 15.17
C PHE A 14 11.23 -6.53 15.15
N PHE A 15 11.90 -6.08 16.22
CA PHE A 15 13.36 -6.17 16.34
C PHE A 15 13.89 -7.57 16.67
N SER A 16 13.03 -8.59 16.74
CA SER A 16 13.49 -9.98 16.84
C SER A 16 14.20 -10.43 15.56
N SER A 17 15.21 -11.30 15.70
CA SER A 17 16.00 -11.77 14.54
C SER A 17 15.13 -12.40 13.44
N LYS A 18 14.06 -13.12 13.80
CA LYS A 18 13.14 -13.73 12.84
C LYS A 18 12.35 -12.67 12.07
N MET A 19 11.81 -11.66 12.76
CA MET A 19 11.00 -10.63 12.13
C MET A 19 11.83 -9.65 11.30
N LEU A 20 13.04 -9.30 11.74
CA LEU A 20 13.96 -8.48 10.94
C LEU A 20 14.32 -9.16 9.61
N LYS A 21 14.60 -10.47 9.62
CA LYS A 21 14.85 -11.22 8.37
C LYS A 21 13.62 -11.22 7.46
N LEU A 22 12.43 -11.37 8.02
CA LEU A 22 11.18 -11.32 7.27
C LEU A 22 10.92 -9.91 6.69
N ALA A 23 11.26 -8.86 7.42
CA ALA A 23 11.12 -7.46 7.02
C ALA A 23 12.00 -7.05 5.84
N LEU A 24 13.08 -7.78 5.59
CA LEU A 24 13.91 -7.59 4.40
C LEU A 24 13.24 -8.10 3.12
N ILE A 25 12.29 -9.03 3.21
CA ILE A 25 11.67 -9.63 2.02
C ILE A 25 10.87 -8.61 1.21
N PRO A 26 9.92 -7.83 1.79
CA PRO A 26 9.19 -6.82 1.03
C PRO A 26 10.10 -5.75 0.45
N LEU A 27 11.15 -5.36 1.18
CA LEU A 27 12.15 -4.40 0.71
C LEU A 27 12.83 -4.89 -0.58
N PHE A 28 13.47 -6.06 -0.56
CA PHE A 28 14.22 -6.56 -1.70
C PHE A 28 13.32 -6.96 -2.87
N ILE A 29 12.17 -7.60 -2.61
CA ILE A 29 11.24 -8.00 -3.68
C ILE A 29 10.65 -6.76 -4.35
N THR A 30 10.21 -5.76 -3.59
CA THR A 30 9.67 -4.52 -4.16
C THR A 30 10.72 -3.80 -4.98
N MET A 31 11.95 -3.66 -4.45
CA MET A 31 13.06 -3.05 -5.18
C MET A 31 13.38 -3.80 -6.48
N LEU A 32 13.36 -5.13 -6.46
CA LEU A 32 13.59 -5.95 -7.64
C LEU A 32 12.50 -5.75 -8.70
N ILE A 33 11.22 -5.78 -8.30
CA ILE A 33 10.10 -5.55 -9.22
C ILE A 33 10.19 -4.16 -9.84
N LEU A 34 10.44 -3.13 -9.02
CA LEU A 34 10.59 -1.76 -9.50
C LEU A 34 11.81 -1.58 -10.40
N TYR A 35 12.93 -2.25 -10.09
CA TYR A 35 14.11 -2.26 -10.94
C TYR A 35 13.78 -2.83 -12.32
N ILE A 36 13.13 -4.00 -12.37
CA ILE A 36 12.72 -4.64 -13.63
C ILE A 36 11.75 -3.74 -14.41
N LEU A 37 10.78 -3.12 -13.73
CA LEU A 37 9.82 -2.22 -14.38
C LEU A 37 10.49 -0.95 -14.92
N PHE A 38 11.39 -0.35 -14.13
CA PHE A 38 12.09 0.86 -14.53
C PHE A 38 13.03 0.62 -15.71
N PHE A 39 13.89 -0.40 -15.63
CA PHE A 39 14.86 -0.68 -16.67
C PHE A 39 14.28 -1.43 -17.87
N GLY A 40 13.19 -2.17 -17.69
CA GLY A 40 12.54 -2.93 -18.76
C GLY A 40 11.50 -2.13 -19.55
N VAL A 41 10.80 -1.18 -18.92
CA VAL A 41 9.70 -0.44 -19.57
C VAL A 41 9.94 1.07 -19.55
N ALA A 42 10.26 1.64 -18.37
CA ALA A 42 10.35 3.09 -18.25
C ALA A 42 11.56 3.68 -18.98
N SER A 43 12.67 2.94 -19.07
CA SER A 43 13.91 3.33 -19.78
C SER A 43 13.65 3.76 -21.22
N VAL A 44 12.88 2.96 -21.97
CA VAL A 44 12.50 3.21 -23.36
C VAL A 44 11.70 4.51 -23.48
N GLY A 45 10.73 4.73 -22.59
CA GLY A 45 9.94 5.96 -22.57
C GLY A 45 10.78 7.21 -22.25
N ILE A 46 11.71 7.10 -21.29
CA ILE A 46 12.61 8.21 -20.91
C ILE A 46 13.57 8.54 -22.05
N GLU A 47 14.16 7.54 -22.69
CA GLU A 47 15.06 7.72 -23.83
C GLU A 47 14.34 8.35 -25.02
N SER A 48 13.10 7.94 -25.28
CA SER A 48 12.26 8.52 -26.33
C SER A 48 11.98 10.00 -26.05
N LEU A 49 11.62 10.35 -24.81
CA LEU A 49 11.41 11.75 -24.40
C LEU A 49 12.70 12.58 -24.51
N LYS A 50 13.84 12.01 -24.11
CA LYS A 50 15.15 12.66 -24.21
C LYS A 50 15.51 12.94 -25.67
N THR A 51 15.32 11.96 -26.55
CA THR A 51 15.56 12.12 -27.99
C THR A 51 14.68 13.21 -28.59
N VAL A 52 13.38 13.22 -28.27
CA VAL A 52 12.45 14.28 -28.73
C VAL A 52 12.90 15.65 -28.22
N ALA A 53 13.36 15.72 -26.97
CA ALA A 53 13.82 16.97 -26.38
C ALA A 53 15.08 17.52 -27.07
N GLU A 54 16.09 16.68 -27.26
CA GLU A 54 17.35 17.05 -27.94
C GLU A 54 17.10 17.45 -29.40
N THR A 55 16.27 16.68 -30.11
CA THR A 55 15.91 16.95 -31.50
C THR A 55 15.17 18.28 -31.65
N SER A 56 14.19 18.54 -30.76
CA SER A 56 13.41 19.79 -30.79
C SER A 56 14.26 21.03 -30.50
N GLN A 57 15.26 20.90 -29.63
CA GLN A 57 16.18 22.00 -29.30
C GLN A 57 17.22 22.26 -30.40
N ALA A 58 17.64 21.21 -31.11
CA ALA A 58 18.53 21.32 -32.26
C ALA A 58 17.84 21.88 -33.52
N GLY A 59 16.52 22.13 -33.46
CA GLY A 59 15.74 22.56 -34.62
C GLY A 59 15.43 21.44 -35.62
N GLY A 60 15.60 20.18 -35.22
CA GLY A 60 15.24 19.02 -36.03
C GLY A 60 13.73 18.78 -36.07
N GLU A 61 13.25 18.18 -37.15
CA GLU A 61 11.85 17.78 -37.29
C GLU A 61 11.61 16.42 -36.61
N VAL A 62 10.60 16.36 -35.74
CA VAL A 62 10.13 15.10 -35.15
C VAL A 62 9.14 14.49 -36.12
N VAL A 63 9.53 13.39 -36.77
CA VAL A 63 8.69 12.68 -37.75
C VAL A 63 7.57 11.94 -37.00
N ILE A 64 6.32 12.23 -37.38
CA ILE A 64 5.12 11.56 -36.87
C ILE A 64 4.57 10.67 -37.97
N ASP A 65 4.20 9.44 -37.65
CA ASP A 65 3.51 8.54 -38.60
C ASP A 65 2.19 9.17 -39.07
N GLU A 66 1.99 9.23 -40.38
CA GLU A 66 0.78 9.80 -41.00
C GLU A 66 -0.51 9.10 -40.58
N ASN A 67 -0.43 7.81 -40.19
CA ASN A 67 -1.57 7.03 -39.72
C ASN A 67 -1.77 7.10 -38.20
N ALA A 68 -1.00 7.94 -37.50
CA ALA A 68 -1.10 8.05 -36.06
C ALA A 68 -2.48 8.62 -35.62
N PRO A 69 -3.10 8.06 -34.57
CA PRO A 69 -4.33 8.61 -34.02
C PRO A 69 -4.19 10.07 -33.59
N PHE A 70 -5.26 10.87 -33.71
CA PHE A 70 -5.25 12.30 -33.36
C PHE A 70 -4.65 12.61 -31.99
N TYR A 71 -4.99 11.83 -30.96
CA TYR A 71 -4.47 12.04 -29.60
C TYR A 71 -2.95 11.88 -29.52
N PHE A 72 -2.37 10.99 -30.32
CA PHE A 72 -0.93 10.75 -30.37
C PHE A 72 -0.22 11.90 -31.08
N VAL A 73 -0.77 12.36 -32.21
CA VAL A 73 -0.27 13.52 -32.96
C VAL A 73 -0.28 14.77 -32.06
N TRP A 74 -1.42 15.05 -31.43
CA TRP A 74 -1.59 16.19 -30.54
C TRP A 74 -0.61 16.14 -29.34
N LEU A 75 -0.48 14.99 -28.70
CA LEU A 75 0.45 14.80 -27.59
C LEU A 75 1.90 15.02 -28.01
N THR A 76 2.28 14.53 -29.19
CA THR A 76 3.64 14.69 -29.73
C THR A 76 3.96 16.17 -29.98
N TYR A 77 3.05 16.92 -30.61
CA TYR A 77 3.24 18.36 -30.79
C TYR A 77 3.32 19.13 -29.47
N PHE A 78 2.52 18.75 -28.48
CA PHE A 78 2.59 19.33 -27.14
C PHE A 78 3.94 19.07 -26.47
N ILE A 79 4.45 17.83 -26.56
CA ILE A 79 5.78 17.47 -26.06
C ILE A 79 6.87 18.28 -26.79
N VAL A 80 6.84 18.34 -28.12
CA VAL A 80 7.79 19.15 -28.92
C VAL A 80 7.77 20.62 -28.49
N PHE A 81 6.57 21.19 -28.30
CA PHE A 81 6.41 22.56 -27.80
C PHE A 81 7.05 22.76 -26.42
N LEU A 82 6.81 21.83 -25.48
CA LEU A 82 7.38 21.89 -24.14
C LEU A 82 8.91 21.85 -24.18
N PHE A 83 9.50 21.03 -25.05
CA PHE A 83 10.95 20.84 -25.09
C PHE A 83 11.70 21.82 -26.02
N LYS A 84 11.00 22.56 -26.89
CA LYS A 84 11.59 23.50 -27.87
C LYS A 84 12.48 24.56 -27.23
N TYR A 85 12.04 25.19 -26.13
CA TYR A 85 12.82 26.21 -25.44
C TYR A 85 13.58 25.61 -24.26
N SER A 86 14.80 26.09 -24.00
CA SER A 86 15.64 25.57 -22.92
C SER A 86 14.97 25.65 -21.54
N ILE A 87 14.33 26.78 -21.22
CA ILE A 87 13.64 26.97 -19.95
C ILE A 87 12.41 26.07 -19.79
N THR A 88 11.60 25.92 -20.85
CA THR A 88 10.40 25.07 -20.80
C THR A 88 10.77 23.59 -20.76
N SER A 89 11.84 23.20 -21.46
CA SER A 89 12.42 21.86 -21.43
C SER A 89 12.91 21.49 -20.03
N TRP A 90 13.63 22.38 -19.37
CA TRP A 90 14.08 22.17 -17.99
C TRP A 90 12.89 21.98 -17.04
N ILE A 91 11.87 22.84 -17.13
CA ILE A 91 10.65 22.70 -16.31
C ILE A 91 9.92 21.39 -16.62
N ALA A 92 9.75 21.04 -17.89
CA ALA A 92 9.08 19.82 -18.31
C ALA A 92 9.81 18.57 -17.82
N GLY A 93 11.14 18.53 -17.97
CA GLY A 93 11.98 17.46 -17.45
C GLY A 93 11.88 17.35 -15.93
N PHE A 94 12.03 18.46 -15.21
CA PHE A 94 11.88 18.49 -13.75
C PHE A 94 10.52 17.95 -13.29
N LEU A 95 9.42 18.39 -13.91
CA LEU A 95 8.08 17.91 -13.59
C LEU A 95 7.91 16.43 -13.92
N PHE A 96 8.40 15.98 -15.08
CA PHE A 96 8.34 14.57 -15.49
C PHE A 96 9.06 13.67 -14.48
N TYR A 97 10.30 14.02 -14.09
CA TYR A 97 11.04 13.24 -13.10
C TYR A 97 10.40 13.31 -11.71
N SER A 98 9.87 14.46 -11.31
CA SER A 98 9.21 14.62 -10.01
C SER A 98 7.92 13.80 -9.91
N VAL A 99 7.04 13.89 -10.92
CA VAL A 99 5.81 13.10 -11.00
C VAL A 99 6.14 11.61 -11.12
N GLY A 100 7.13 11.25 -11.93
CA GLY A 100 7.61 9.88 -12.06
C GLY A 100 8.12 9.30 -10.74
N ALA A 101 8.92 10.07 -9.99
CA ALA A 101 9.42 9.66 -8.67
C ALA A 101 8.28 9.47 -7.66
N ILE A 102 7.32 10.40 -7.61
CA ILE A 102 6.13 10.29 -6.76
C ILE A 102 5.30 9.05 -7.15
N PHE A 103 5.13 8.80 -8.44
CA PHE A 103 4.41 7.63 -8.94
C PHE A 103 5.10 6.33 -8.55
N VAL A 104 6.42 6.21 -8.78
CA VAL A 104 7.23 5.04 -8.38
C VAL A 104 7.15 4.83 -6.86
N PHE A 105 7.18 5.91 -6.08
CA PHE A 105 7.01 5.84 -4.64
C PHE A 105 5.65 5.26 -4.23
N HIS A 106 4.55 5.77 -4.79
CA HIS A 106 3.21 5.25 -4.49
C HIS A 106 3.04 3.80 -4.95
N LEU A 107 3.56 3.46 -6.14
CA LEU A 107 3.58 2.10 -6.65
C LEU A 107 4.34 1.16 -5.71
N SER A 108 5.47 1.61 -5.15
CA SER A 108 6.25 0.84 -4.17
C SER A 108 5.46 0.48 -2.92
N ILE A 109 4.62 1.40 -2.42
CA ILE A 109 3.75 1.17 -1.26
C ILE A 109 2.72 0.10 -1.61
N VAL A 110 2.04 0.22 -2.76
CA VAL A 110 1.04 -0.76 -3.21
C VAL A 110 1.66 -2.15 -3.37
N LEU A 111 2.82 -2.25 -4.03
CA LEU A 111 3.55 -3.53 -4.18
C LEU A 111 3.96 -4.12 -2.83
N THR A 112 4.45 -3.29 -1.91
CA THR A 112 4.83 -3.72 -0.57
C THR A 112 3.64 -4.30 0.18
N LEU A 113 2.48 -3.64 0.12
CA LEU A 113 1.24 -4.13 0.74
C LEU A 113 0.82 -5.49 0.18
N VAL A 114 0.95 -5.69 -1.13
CA VAL A 114 0.67 -6.99 -1.76
C VAL A 114 1.64 -8.06 -1.25
N ILE A 115 2.94 -7.75 -1.19
CA ILE A 115 3.96 -8.71 -0.74
C ILE A 115 3.77 -9.10 0.73
N ILE A 116 3.48 -8.14 1.62
CA ILE A 116 3.27 -8.46 3.04
C ILE A 116 2.01 -9.30 3.29
N GLY A 117 1.00 -9.22 2.42
CA GLY A 117 -0.16 -10.12 2.49
C GLY A 117 0.27 -11.59 2.47
N PHE A 118 1.23 -11.94 1.62
CA PHE A 118 1.81 -13.30 1.57
C PHE A 118 2.68 -13.62 2.80
N LEU A 119 3.28 -12.62 3.43
CA LEU A 119 4.13 -12.82 4.61
C LEU A 119 3.35 -12.85 5.93
N THR A 120 2.10 -12.40 5.93
CA THR A 120 1.24 -12.28 7.11
C THR A 120 1.08 -13.60 7.87
N PRO A 121 0.84 -14.76 7.23
CA PRO A 121 0.76 -16.05 7.93
C PRO A 121 2.01 -16.39 8.75
N PHE A 122 3.20 -16.00 8.29
CA PHE A 122 4.45 -16.26 9.02
C PHE A 122 4.57 -15.39 10.27
N VAL A 123 4.14 -14.12 10.19
CA VAL A 123 4.10 -13.22 11.35
C VAL A 123 3.08 -13.71 12.38
N VAL A 124 1.86 -14.00 11.93
CA VAL A 124 0.77 -14.48 12.80
C VAL A 124 1.17 -15.76 13.51
N LYS A 125 1.76 -16.73 12.79
CA LYS A 125 2.26 -17.98 13.37
C LYS A 125 3.32 -17.71 14.44
N TYR A 126 4.31 -16.86 14.16
CA TYR A 126 5.34 -16.50 15.13
C TYR A 126 4.75 -15.89 16.42
N LEU A 127 3.80 -14.97 16.29
CA LEU A 127 3.16 -14.34 17.44
C LEU A 127 2.26 -15.30 18.22
N ASN A 128 1.53 -16.18 17.54
CA ASN A 128 0.74 -17.21 18.19
C ASN A 128 1.63 -18.16 19.01
N GLU A 129 2.72 -18.64 18.43
CA GLU A 129 3.68 -19.54 19.08
C GLU A 129 4.47 -18.89 20.23
N THR A 130 4.60 -17.56 20.27
CA THR A 130 5.39 -16.88 21.31
C THR A 130 4.54 -16.28 22.42
N SER A 131 3.39 -15.74 22.05
CA SER A 131 2.67 -14.75 22.86
C SER A 131 1.20 -15.09 23.10
N TYR A 132 0.61 -15.96 22.26
CA TYR A 132 -0.83 -16.24 22.25
C TYR A 132 -1.16 -17.72 22.04
N LYS A 133 -0.34 -18.63 22.58
CA LYS A 133 -0.46 -20.09 22.40
C LYS A 133 -1.82 -20.66 22.80
N ASN A 134 -2.51 -19.98 23.71
CA ASN A 134 -3.80 -20.36 24.26
C ASN A 134 -4.99 -20.00 23.34
N LEU A 135 -4.76 -19.27 22.25
CA LEU A 135 -5.82 -18.87 21.34
C LEU A 135 -6.01 -19.92 20.24
N ASN A 136 -7.27 -20.27 20.00
CA ASN A 136 -7.66 -21.12 18.89
C ASN A 136 -7.88 -20.24 17.65
N LEU A 137 -7.00 -20.33 16.65
CA LEU A 137 -7.11 -19.53 15.42
C LEU A 137 -7.97 -20.25 14.39
N LYS A 138 -8.85 -19.52 13.71
CA LYS A 138 -9.81 -20.09 12.73
C LYS A 138 -9.76 -19.34 11.40
N PRO A 139 -8.62 -19.28 10.70
CA PRO A 139 -8.44 -18.45 9.51
C PRO A 139 -9.52 -18.69 8.45
N TYR A 140 -10.22 -17.63 8.03
CA TYR A 140 -11.14 -17.67 6.88
C TYR A 140 -10.48 -17.26 5.55
N GLY A 141 -9.23 -16.78 5.59
CA GLY A 141 -8.50 -16.28 4.44
C GLY A 141 -8.17 -17.36 3.42
N THR A 142 -8.26 -17.01 2.12
CA THR A 142 -7.80 -17.85 1.00
C THR A 142 -7.04 -16.98 0.01
N ILE A 143 -6.14 -17.58 -0.79
CA ILE A 143 -5.38 -16.83 -1.82
C ILE A 143 -6.32 -16.16 -2.81
N LEU A 144 -7.35 -16.88 -3.27
CA LEU A 144 -8.35 -16.34 -4.18
C LEU A 144 -9.18 -15.21 -3.52
N GLY A 145 -9.53 -15.39 -2.25
CA GLY A 145 -10.21 -14.36 -1.46
C GLY A 145 -9.38 -13.09 -1.30
N ALA A 146 -8.09 -13.22 -0.99
CA ALA A 146 -7.15 -12.11 -0.88
C ALA A 146 -7.00 -11.36 -2.22
N PHE A 147 -6.85 -12.09 -3.32
CA PHE A 147 -6.79 -11.50 -4.65
C PHE A 147 -8.08 -10.73 -5.00
N TRP A 148 -9.24 -11.28 -4.65
CA TRP A 148 -10.53 -10.61 -4.89
C TRP A 148 -10.71 -9.34 -4.05
N VAL A 149 -10.26 -9.37 -2.79
CA VAL A 149 -10.29 -8.19 -1.92
C VAL A 149 -9.31 -7.13 -2.42
N PHE A 150 -8.11 -7.52 -2.85
CA PHE A 150 -7.15 -6.63 -3.50
C PHE A 150 -7.79 -5.94 -4.71
N LEU A 151 -8.39 -6.71 -5.63
CA LEU A 151 -8.98 -6.17 -6.86
C LEU A 151 -10.09 -5.16 -6.56
N LYS A 152 -10.99 -5.51 -5.64
CA LYS A 152 -12.07 -4.61 -5.18
C LYS A 152 -11.52 -3.35 -4.54
N ALA A 153 -10.53 -3.47 -3.66
CA ALA A 153 -9.92 -2.33 -2.98
C ALA A 153 -9.19 -1.43 -3.97
N PHE A 154 -8.48 -2.01 -4.94
CA PHE A 154 -7.74 -1.31 -5.98
C PHE A 154 -8.65 -0.50 -6.90
N PHE A 155 -9.72 -1.12 -7.43
CA PHE A 155 -10.68 -0.40 -8.26
C PHE A 155 -11.46 0.66 -7.49
N MET A 156 -11.80 0.40 -6.22
CA MET A 156 -12.44 1.40 -5.37
C MET A 156 -11.51 2.58 -5.09
N MET A 157 -10.21 2.34 -4.90
CA MET A 157 -9.21 3.40 -4.79
C MET A 157 -9.16 4.27 -6.06
N ILE A 158 -9.12 3.65 -7.25
CA ILE A 158 -9.17 4.39 -8.52
C ILE A 158 -10.46 5.19 -8.64
N LEU A 159 -11.61 4.59 -8.30
CA LEU A 159 -12.90 5.28 -8.32
C LEU A 159 -12.91 6.50 -7.40
N LEU A 160 -12.36 6.37 -6.18
CA LEU A 160 -12.22 7.49 -5.24
C LEU A 160 -11.30 8.59 -5.80
N TYR A 161 -10.19 8.23 -6.46
CA TYR A 161 -9.33 9.22 -7.12
C TYR A 161 -10.08 10.01 -8.21
N ILE A 162 -10.95 9.36 -8.97
CA ILE A 162 -11.76 10.02 -10.00
C ILE A 162 -12.85 10.90 -9.36
N LEU A 163 -13.54 10.36 -8.36
CA LEU A 163 -14.62 11.07 -7.66
C LEU A 163 -14.12 12.35 -6.96
N PHE A 164 -12.89 12.34 -6.48
CA PHE A 164 -12.29 13.47 -5.78
C PHE A 164 -11.63 14.51 -6.69
N ILE A 165 -11.67 14.35 -8.02
CA ILE A 165 -11.15 15.36 -8.97
C ILE A 165 -11.61 16.79 -8.65
N PRO A 166 -12.91 17.05 -8.37
CA PRO A 166 -13.36 18.40 -8.02
C PRO A 166 -12.70 18.97 -6.76
N LEU A 167 -12.35 18.10 -5.79
CA LEU A 167 -11.76 18.49 -4.52
C LEU A 167 -10.27 18.85 -4.63
N TYR A 168 -9.58 18.41 -5.69
CA TYR A 168 -8.17 18.73 -5.90
C TYR A 168 -7.89 20.21 -6.15
N PHE A 169 -8.90 20.95 -6.61
CA PHE A 169 -8.80 22.38 -6.88
C PHE A 169 -9.07 23.24 -5.64
N ILE A 170 -9.48 22.64 -4.51
CA ILE A 170 -9.73 23.35 -3.26
C ILE A 170 -8.47 23.25 -2.39
N PRO A 171 -7.77 24.36 -2.10
CA PRO A 171 -6.59 24.34 -1.24
C PRO A 171 -6.87 23.72 0.12
N LEU A 172 -5.88 23.04 0.72
CA LEU A 172 -5.97 22.26 1.97
C LEU A 172 -6.80 20.97 1.86
N ILE A 173 -7.98 21.03 1.22
CA ILE A 173 -8.83 19.86 0.99
C ILE A 173 -8.20 18.91 -0.03
N ASN A 174 -7.49 19.46 -1.02
CA ASN A 174 -6.75 18.70 -2.02
C ASN A 174 -5.80 17.66 -1.40
N PHE A 175 -5.10 17.99 -0.31
CA PHE A 175 -4.24 17.04 0.40
C PHE A 175 -5.05 15.87 0.92
N ILE A 176 -6.14 16.12 1.64
CA ILE A 176 -6.99 15.04 2.17
C ILE A 176 -7.54 14.19 1.02
N ALA A 177 -8.02 14.83 -0.04
CA ALA A 177 -8.57 14.18 -1.22
C ALA A 177 -7.55 13.28 -1.93
N LEU A 178 -6.26 13.66 -1.99
CA LEU A 178 -5.21 12.86 -2.62
C LEU A 178 -4.77 11.67 -1.76
N TYR A 179 -4.69 11.81 -0.43
CA TYR A 179 -4.22 10.74 0.45
C TYR A 179 -5.33 9.75 0.84
N LEU A 180 -6.59 10.18 0.88
CA LEU A 180 -7.71 9.35 1.35
C LEU A 180 -7.95 8.05 0.53
N PRO A 181 -7.86 8.05 -0.82
CA PRO A 181 -8.00 6.81 -1.61
C PRO A 181 -6.93 5.77 -1.26
N LEU A 182 -5.67 6.19 -1.09
CA LEU A 182 -4.58 5.29 -0.75
C LEU A 182 -4.71 4.79 0.70
N TYR A 183 -5.16 5.64 1.63
CA TYR A 183 -5.52 5.21 2.99
C TYR A 183 -6.62 4.13 2.96
N TYR A 184 -7.67 4.32 2.16
CA TYR A 184 -8.73 3.33 2.02
C TYR A 184 -8.16 1.98 1.57
N PHE A 185 -7.32 1.98 0.54
CA PHE A 185 -6.65 0.78 0.05
C PHE A 185 -5.77 0.13 1.13
N PHE A 186 -4.91 0.92 1.78
CA PHE A 186 -4.03 0.48 2.87
C PHE A 186 -4.82 -0.15 4.02
N HIS A 187 -5.83 0.55 4.52
CA HIS A 187 -6.70 0.08 5.59
C HIS A 187 -7.39 -1.23 5.23
N LYS A 188 -7.90 -1.35 3.99
CA LYS A 188 -8.63 -2.56 3.58
C LYS A 188 -7.73 -3.76 3.42
N MET A 189 -6.57 -3.59 2.76
CA MET A 189 -5.58 -4.66 2.59
C MET A 189 -5.08 -5.13 3.95
N LEU A 190 -4.55 -4.22 4.76
CA LEU A 190 -3.91 -4.57 6.03
C LEU A 190 -4.88 -5.25 7.00
N ASN A 191 -6.12 -4.74 7.10
CA ASN A 191 -7.12 -5.40 7.95
C ASN A 191 -7.47 -6.79 7.43
N TYR A 192 -7.71 -6.93 6.12
CA TYR A 192 -8.07 -8.23 5.56
C TYR A 192 -6.95 -9.25 5.74
N ASP A 193 -5.71 -8.89 5.43
CA ASP A 193 -4.56 -9.79 5.53
C ASP A 193 -4.42 -10.36 6.95
N VAL A 194 -4.51 -9.49 7.96
CA VAL A 194 -4.36 -9.88 9.36
C VAL A 194 -5.60 -10.60 9.88
N SER A 195 -6.79 -10.04 9.69
CA SER A 195 -8.02 -10.61 10.26
C SER A 195 -8.33 -11.97 9.65
N SER A 196 -8.14 -12.13 8.33
CA SER A 196 -8.42 -13.38 7.63
C SER A 196 -7.44 -14.51 7.97
N THR A 197 -6.26 -14.16 8.50
CA THR A 197 -5.25 -15.12 8.96
C THR A 197 -5.47 -15.54 10.43
N ILE A 198 -6.13 -14.71 11.23
CA ILE A 198 -6.32 -14.96 12.68
C ILE A 198 -7.71 -15.54 12.99
N LEU A 199 -8.75 -14.97 12.40
CA LEU A 199 -10.14 -15.10 12.85
C LEU A 199 -10.96 -15.96 11.89
N SER A 200 -12.09 -16.48 12.39
CA SER A 200 -13.22 -16.90 11.56
C SER A 200 -13.97 -15.68 11.02
N LYS A 201 -14.83 -15.90 10.02
CA LYS A 201 -15.64 -14.81 9.45
C LYS A 201 -16.61 -14.23 10.50
N GLU A 202 -17.23 -15.10 11.30
CA GLU A 202 -18.13 -14.70 12.38
C GLU A 202 -17.39 -13.94 13.48
N GLU A 203 -16.20 -14.42 13.88
CA GLU A 203 -15.35 -13.75 14.87
C GLU A 203 -14.94 -12.35 14.39
N TYR A 204 -14.56 -12.21 13.11
CA TYR A 204 -14.26 -10.92 12.50
C TYR A 204 -15.47 -9.98 12.53
N GLU A 205 -16.65 -10.43 12.16
CA GLU A 205 -17.87 -9.60 12.17
C GLU A 205 -18.23 -9.15 13.60
N LYS A 206 -18.14 -10.04 14.60
CA LYS A 206 -18.36 -9.71 16.02
C LYS A 206 -17.34 -8.71 16.55
N ILE A 207 -16.06 -8.88 16.23
CA ILE A 207 -14.99 -7.97 16.71
C ILE A 207 -15.10 -6.62 16.02
N TYR A 208 -15.24 -6.61 14.69
CA TYR A 208 -15.23 -5.39 13.90
C TYR A 208 -16.46 -4.52 14.15
N SER A 209 -17.64 -5.10 14.37
CA SER A 209 -18.84 -4.34 14.74
C SER A 209 -18.66 -3.58 16.06
N LYS A 210 -17.97 -4.16 17.05
CA LYS A 210 -17.71 -3.54 18.36
C LYS A 210 -16.54 -2.55 18.36
N SER A 211 -15.53 -2.78 17.52
CA SER A 211 -14.22 -2.09 17.63
C SER A 211 -13.69 -1.48 16.32
N SER A 212 -14.53 -1.35 15.29
CA SER A 212 -14.15 -0.78 13.98
C SER A 212 -13.43 0.56 14.05
N SER A 213 -13.88 1.47 14.94
CA SER A 213 -13.23 2.77 15.13
C SER A 213 -11.80 2.65 15.65
N ALA A 214 -11.53 1.72 16.57
CA ALA A 214 -10.18 1.48 17.07
C ALA A 214 -9.28 0.95 15.95
N PHE A 215 -9.76 -0.02 15.15
CA PHE A 215 -9.00 -0.53 14.01
C PHE A 215 -8.74 0.54 12.94
N ARG A 216 -9.70 1.42 12.65
CA ARG A 216 -9.52 2.56 11.74
C ARG A 216 -8.43 3.51 12.24
N VAL A 217 -8.46 3.90 13.51
CA VAL A 217 -7.42 4.78 14.11
C VAL A 217 -6.06 4.12 14.06
N ARG A 218 -5.95 2.84 14.44
CA ARG A 218 -4.71 2.06 14.37
C ARG A 218 -4.12 2.06 12.97
N THR A 219 -4.92 1.71 11.95
CA THR A 219 -4.45 1.71 10.56
C THR A 219 -4.15 3.11 10.02
N LEU A 220 -4.84 4.15 10.51
CA LEU A 220 -4.57 5.54 10.11
C LEU A 220 -3.20 5.99 10.63
N LEU A 221 -2.85 5.65 11.87
CA LEU A 221 -1.53 5.91 12.42
C LEU A 221 -0.44 5.16 11.66
N LEU A 222 -0.66 3.88 11.34
CA LEU A 222 0.26 3.10 10.50
C LEU A 222 0.37 3.69 9.09
N TYR A 223 -0.72 4.20 8.53
CA TYR A 223 -0.72 4.84 7.22
C TYR A 223 0.12 6.12 7.22
N PHE A 224 0.07 6.94 8.28
CA PHE A 224 0.97 8.10 8.42
C PHE A 224 2.44 7.70 8.50
N ILE A 225 2.77 6.58 9.15
CA ILE A 225 4.13 6.05 9.11
C ILE A 225 4.49 5.62 7.68
N SER A 226 3.52 5.06 6.95
CA SER A 226 3.70 4.59 5.58
C SER A 226 3.91 5.68 4.53
N THR A 227 3.63 6.95 4.85
CA THR A 227 3.92 8.07 3.95
C THR A 227 5.38 8.47 3.97
N ILE A 228 6.17 8.02 4.97
CA ILE A 228 7.60 8.30 5.05
C ILE A 228 8.33 7.43 4.01
N PRO A 229 9.04 8.04 3.04
CA PRO A 229 9.73 7.28 2.00
C PRO A 229 10.73 6.27 2.54
N PHE A 230 10.85 5.13 1.86
CA PHE A 230 11.74 3.98 2.17
C PHE A 230 11.47 3.26 3.50
N VAL A 231 11.02 3.97 4.53
CA VAL A 231 10.60 3.41 5.83
C VAL A 231 9.52 2.36 5.61
N THR A 232 8.54 2.64 4.77
CA THR A 232 7.42 1.73 4.48
C THR A 232 7.85 0.37 3.96
N LEU A 233 8.88 0.32 3.11
CA LEU A 233 9.34 -0.94 2.51
C LEU A 233 9.83 -1.91 3.59
N PHE A 234 10.55 -1.38 4.58
CA PHE A 234 11.12 -2.14 5.70
C PHE A 234 10.15 -2.33 6.87
N VAL A 235 9.42 -1.29 7.25
CA VAL A 235 8.51 -1.26 8.41
C VAL A 235 7.18 -1.96 8.12
N SER A 236 6.93 -2.40 6.88
CA SER A 236 5.72 -3.11 6.48
C SER A 236 5.39 -4.34 7.35
N ILE A 237 6.39 -5.10 7.82
CA ILE A 237 6.18 -6.22 8.75
C ILE A 237 5.74 -5.75 10.15
N PHE A 238 6.21 -4.59 10.61
CA PHE A 238 5.74 -4.00 11.87
C PHE A 238 4.23 -3.71 11.82
N TYR A 239 3.70 -3.31 10.67
CA TYR A 239 2.25 -3.07 10.51
C TYR A 239 1.44 -4.34 10.81
N ILE A 240 1.89 -5.48 10.27
CA ILE A 240 1.28 -6.79 10.50
C ILE A 240 1.41 -7.20 11.97
N ILE A 241 2.58 -7.04 12.57
CA ILE A 241 2.80 -7.37 13.99
C ILE A 241 1.84 -6.58 14.89
N PHE A 242 1.83 -5.26 14.72
CA PHE A 242 1.01 -4.36 15.52
C PHE A 242 -0.48 -4.68 15.40
N LEU A 243 -0.96 -4.85 14.17
CA LEU A 243 -2.37 -5.14 13.95
C LEU A 243 -2.73 -6.56 14.43
N SER A 244 -1.81 -7.52 14.32
CA SER A 244 -2.02 -8.90 14.82
C SER A 244 -2.19 -8.92 16.33
N HIS A 245 -1.35 -8.22 17.10
CA HIS A 245 -1.55 -8.07 18.54
C HIS A 245 -2.93 -7.52 18.88
N ALA A 246 -3.36 -6.50 18.12
CA ALA A 246 -4.67 -5.88 18.29
C ALA A 246 -5.82 -6.88 18.07
N TYR A 247 -5.75 -7.71 17.03
CA TYR A 247 -6.74 -8.76 16.77
C TYR A 247 -6.66 -9.91 17.78
N PHE A 248 -5.47 -10.36 18.18
CA PHE A 248 -5.33 -11.42 19.19
C PHE A 248 -5.94 -11.02 20.54
N ILE A 249 -5.79 -9.76 20.95
CA ILE A 249 -6.38 -9.27 22.20
C ILE A 249 -7.91 -9.30 22.14
N GLU A 250 -8.50 -8.88 21.02
CA GLU A 250 -9.97 -8.93 20.86
C GLU A 250 -10.47 -10.37 20.74
N LEU A 251 -9.73 -11.26 20.05
CA LEU A 251 -10.05 -12.68 19.99
C LEU A 251 -10.00 -13.34 21.38
N GLU A 252 -8.99 -13.01 22.19
CA GLU A 252 -8.87 -13.53 23.54
C GLU A 252 -10.07 -13.13 24.41
N LYS A 253 -10.52 -11.87 24.30
CA LYS A 253 -11.73 -11.39 25.00
C LYS A 253 -12.96 -12.17 24.55
N LEU A 254 -13.12 -12.37 23.24
CA LEU A 254 -14.26 -13.07 22.67
C LEU A 254 -14.29 -14.54 23.14
N GLN A 255 -13.19 -15.27 23.03
CA GLN A 255 -13.11 -16.67 23.46
C GLN A 255 -13.27 -16.83 24.97
N LYS A 256 -12.82 -15.87 25.78
CA LYS A 256 -13.07 -15.88 27.24
C LYS A 256 -14.55 -15.75 27.59
N ILE A 257 -15.32 -14.97 26.81
CA ILE A 257 -16.76 -14.83 27.00
C ILE A 257 -17.46 -16.13 26.57
N GLU A 258 -17.17 -16.62 25.37
CA GLU A 258 -17.78 -17.87 24.86
C GLU A 258 -17.49 -19.06 25.79
N ASN A 259 -16.28 -19.17 26.36
CA ASN A 259 -15.94 -20.22 27.32
C ASN A 259 -16.60 -20.06 28.71
N LYS A 260 -17.06 -18.86 29.07
CA LYS A 260 -17.84 -18.64 30.29
C LYS A 260 -19.29 -19.02 30.08
N ASP A 261 -19.88 -18.58 28.96
CA ASP A 261 -21.27 -18.89 28.62
C ASP A 261 -21.49 -20.42 28.55
N ILE A 262 -20.56 -21.16 27.92
CA ILE A 262 -20.60 -22.64 27.88
C ILE A 262 -20.55 -23.28 29.28
N LYS A 263 -19.88 -22.66 30.26
CA LYS A 263 -19.78 -23.19 31.62
C LYS A 263 -21.00 -22.85 32.49
N GLU A 264 -21.76 -21.83 32.14
CA GLU A 264 -23.01 -21.46 32.84
C GLU A 264 -24.21 -22.27 32.31
N ASP A 265 -24.12 -22.78 31.08
CA ASP A 265 -25.14 -23.62 30.43
C ASP A 265 -25.01 -25.15 30.72
N ILE A 266 -23.98 -25.59 31.46
CA ILE A 266 -23.75 -26.99 31.87
C ILE A 266 -23.97 -27.15 33.38
#